data_AF-A0A7Y9KTC2-F1
#
_entry.id   AF-A0A7Y9KTC2-F1
#
_cell.length_a   1.000
_cell.length_b   1.000
_cell.length_c   1.000
_cell.angle_alpha   90.00
_cell.angle_beta   90.00
_cell.angle_gamma   90.00
#
_symmetry.space_group_name_H-M   'P 1'
#
loop_
_entity.id
_entity.type
_entity.pdbx_description
1 polymer ?
#
loop_
_entity_poly.entity_id
_entity_poly.type
_entity_poly.pdbx_seq_one_letter_code
_entity_poly.pdbx_strand_id
1 'polypeptide(L)'
;MRHATRPARVAAALVALALCLLQVVLGASPAAAHAELVETDPAEGAVVEVAPETVTLTFNEPVRLTSQEIAVYDATGDPVASTAGANGAEVTVGLTGAADLADGTYVVSWNVLSGDGHPISGALTFSVGAPSASVAPPPEPETSSAVVRVLRDVVTVVSLVGLLLAGGLALFVALVLPRAWPGTEVRARLRRLVAYASVAAAVGVVLQVPIAAVYGQGLELTDVAGAFDVGLVTNELVAAALVLVGLGVVVRTLTDRPPDDTAARVLGVGAVLALAGPSMVGHTRAFAPSPVLVTWDVMHVTAGAIWLGGLVGLVLSLRALAGRELLAAQTLARFSTAAGFALLVVAGAGAFLSWRILGSWAAFVETTYGWLLLAKIGIAVTVAAIGGWNRWRTLPAVQAATGFTDRGRAAAIVTRTVRVEAVLLVVLLGVTGFLVNQSPRPAPVTVAPGATGVGAATAGDLRVLAVMDPRRTGSNTLLVQVQDAAGEPYDPPVNPVVELRTEGLDIGTVTVTPIAAGTYRGKVVVPRPGEWEVQVSIALSRFENPVTTVRLQVSR
;
A
#
# COMPACT_ATOMS: atom_id res chain seq x y z
N MET A 1 13.36 47.39 -22.11
CA MET A 1 13.96 46.11 -22.58
C MET A 1 13.98 45.09 -21.44
N ARG A 2 13.01 44.16 -21.32
CA ARG A 2 13.15 42.84 -20.64
C ARG A 2 11.91 41.96 -20.95
N HIS A 3 11.87 41.32 -22.13
CA HIS A 3 10.82 40.34 -22.50
C HIS A 3 11.32 38.89 -22.67
N ALA A 4 12.54 38.57 -22.22
CA ALA A 4 13.20 37.30 -22.55
C ALA A 4 12.95 36.11 -21.57
N THR A 5 12.08 36.21 -20.56
CA THR A 5 11.98 35.15 -19.51
C THR A 5 10.90 34.09 -19.72
N ARG A 6 9.97 34.28 -20.67
CA ARG A 6 8.93 33.29 -20.98
C ARG A 6 9.44 32.02 -21.70
N PRO A 7 10.33 32.09 -22.72
CA PRO A 7 10.76 30.89 -23.45
C PRO A 7 11.62 29.96 -22.57
N ALA A 8 12.43 30.51 -21.67
CA ALA A 8 13.27 29.72 -20.75
C ALA A 8 12.45 28.89 -19.75
N ARG A 9 11.29 29.40 -19.29
CA ARG A 9 10.39 28.69 -18.37
C ARG A 9 9.62 27.56 -19.05
N VAL A 10 9.22 27.77 -20.32
CA VAL A 10 8.57 26.73 -21.12
C VAL A 10 9.57 25.64 -21.49
N ALA A 11 10.80 26.01 -21.87
CA ALA A 11 11.87 25.06 -22.14
C ALA A 11 12.23 24.22 -20.89
N ALA A 12 12.33 24.84 -19.71
CA ALA A 12 12.56 24.12 -18.47
C ALA A 12 11.41 23.16 -18.11
N ALA A 13 10.15 23.56 -18.34
CA ALA A 13 8.99 22.70 -18.13
C ALA A 13 8.96 21.52 -19.12
N LEU A 14 9.34 21.73 -20.38
CA LEU A 14 9.43 20.69 -21.40
C LEU A 14 10.59 19.73 -21.15
N VAL A 15 11.73 20.22 -20.66
CA VAL A 15 12.86 19.37 -20.25
C VAL A 15 12.50 18.57 -19.02
N ALA A 16 11.84 19.16 -18.01
CA ALA A 16 11.35 18.43 -16.85
C ALA A 16 10.33 17.34 -17.25
N LEU A 17 9.40 17.66 -18.16
CA LEU A 17 8.45 16.70 -18.72
C LEU A 17 9.15 15.60 -19.52
N ALA A 18 10.13 15.93 -20.35
CA ALA A 18 10.90 14.96 -21.13
C ALA A 18 11.74 14.05 -20.24
N LEU A 19 12.33 14.56 -19.15
CA LEU A 19 13.03 13.76 -18.15
C LEU A 19 12.08 12.86 -17.37
N CYS A 20 10.89 13.34 -17.01
CA CYS A 20 9.84 12.53 -16.41
C CYS A 20 9.39 11.40 -17.36
N LEU A 21 9.18 11.71 -18.64
CA LEU A 21 8.78 10.72 -19.66
C LEU A 21 9.90 9.72 -19.96
N LEU A 22 11.16 10.16 -20.00
CA LEU A 22 12.32 9.29 -20.20
C LEU A 22 12.47 8.30 -19.04
N GLN A 23 12.14 8.70 -17.81
CA GLN A 23 12.11 7.79 -16.65
C GLN A 23 10.96 6.77 -16.70
N VAL A 24 9.86 7.06 -17.43
CA VAL A 24 8.77 6.09 -17.67
C VAL A 24 9.17 5.02 -18.68
N VAL A 25 10.07 5.33 -19.63
CA VAL A 25 10.45 4.45 -20.75
C VAL A 25 11.56 3.46 -20.41
N LEU A 26 12.36 3.70 -19.37
CA LEU A 26 13.35 2.74 -18.88
C LEU A 26 12.60 1.60 -18.15
N GLY A 27 12.22 0.58 -18.92
CA GLY A 27 11.45 -0.57 -18.46
C GLY A 27 12.08 -1.23 -17.22
N ALA A 28 11.24 -1.45 -16.22
CA ALA A 28 11.62 -2.10 -14.97
C ALA A 28 10.59 -3.16 -14.61
N SER A 29 11.08 -4.33 -14.21
CA SER A 29 10.31 -5.45 -13.68
C SER A 29 9.42 -5.00 -12.50
N PRO A 30 8.24 -5.61 -12.29
CA PRO A 30 7.47 -5.39 -11.07
C PRO A 30 8.37 -5.73 -9.86
N ALA A 31 8.57 -4.78 -8.95
CA ALA A 31 9.11 -5.12 -7.64
C ALA A 31 7.92 -5.44 -6.72
N ALA A 32 8.11 -6.23 -5.67
CA ALA A 32 7.11 -6.46 -4.64
C ALA A 32 7.22 -5.39 -3.55
N ALA A 33 6.14 -5.17 -2.79
CA ALA A 33 6.16 -4.31 -1.60
C ALA A 33 5.53 -4.96 -0.38
N HIS A 34 5.35 -6.29 -0.43
CA HIS A 34 5.02 -7.14 0.70
C HIS A 34 5.92 -8.36 0.56
N ALA A 35 6.57 -8.70 1.66
CA ALA A 35 7.49 -9.82 1.71
C ALA A 35 6.70 -11.11 1.54
N GLU A 36 6.77 -11.66 0.35
CA GLU A 36 6.29 -13.01 0.07
C GLU A 36 7.49 -13.94 0.21
N LEU A 37 7.29 -15.04 0.92
CA LEU A 37 8.24 -16.13 0.94
C LEU A 37 8.30 -16.72 -0.47
N VAL A 38 9.48 -16.70 -1.08
CA VAL A 38 9.69 -17.16 -2.47
C VAL A 38 10.50 -18.45 -2.53
N GLU A 39 11.31 -18.72 -1.52
CA GLU A 39 12.17 -19.90 -1.46
C GLU A 39 12.45 -20.28 -0.01
N THR A 40 12.58 -21.59 0.25
CA THR A 40 12.93 -22.13 1.55
C THR A 40 13.93 -23.27 1.40
N ASP A 41 14.85 -23.37 2.36
CA ASP A 41 15.73 -24.52 2.52
C ASP A 41 15.71 -24.99 3.98
N PRO A 42 15.17 -26.17 4.31
CA PRO A 42 14.54 -27.13 3.41
C PRO A 42 13.28 -26.61 2.69
N ALA A 43 12.96 -27.20 1.55
CA ALA A 43 11.73 -26.91 0.82
C ALA A 43 10.49 -27.29 1.66
N GLU A 44 9.35 -26.64 1.42
CA GLU A 44 8.08 -27.00 2.06
C GLU A 44 7.73 -28.48 1.87
N GLY A 45 7.46 -29.17 2.97
CA GLY A 45 7.16 -30.60 3.02
C GLY A 45 8.37 -31.51 2.73
N ALA A 46 9.59 -30.96 2.67
CA ALA A 46 10.79 -31.77 2.43
C ALA A 46 11.01 -32.80 3.53
N VAL A 47 11.50 -33.97 3.14
CA VAL A 47 11.95 -35.03 4.07
C VAL A 47 13.46 -35.13 3.92
N VAL A 48 14.18 -34.75 4.97
CA VAL A 48 15.65 -34.78 5.02
C VAL A 48 16.12 -35.95 5.87
N GLU A 49 17.24 -36.58 5.48
CA GLU A 49 17.78 -37.72 6.24
C GLU A 49 18.34 -37.31 7.61
N VAL A 50 18.90 -36.10 7.69
CA VAL A 50 19.50 -35.53 8.90
C VAL A 50 18.94 -34.12 9.07
N ALA A 51 18.63 -33.74 10.32
CA ALA A 51 18.15 -32.40 10.61
C ALA A 51 19.20 -31.35 10.21
N PRO A 52 18.80 -30.27 9.50
CA PRO A 52 19.74 -29.24 9.11
C PRO A 52 20.14 -28.42 10.35
N GLU A 53 21.36 -27.89 10.37
CA GLU A 53 21.76 -26.93 11.41
C GLU A 53 20.99 -25.61 11.29
N THR A 54 20.41 -25.34 10.12
CA THR A 54 19.79 -24.07 9.78
C THR A 54 18.66 -24.26 8.79
N VAL A 55 17.54 -23.56 9.01
CA VAL A 55 16.46 -23.37 8.03
C VAL A 55 16.53 -21.95 7.48
N THR A 56 16.50 -21.81 6.17
CA THR A 56 16.57 -20.53 5.47
C THR A 56 15.22 -20.21 4.82
N LEU A 57 14.73 -18.99 5.06
CA LEU A 57 13.52 -18.43 4.48
C LEU A 57 13.92 -17.21 3.63
N THR A 58 13.71 -17.29 2.32
CA THR A 58 14.05 -16.21 1.38
C THR A 58 12.78 -15.50 0.93
N PHE A 59 12.74 -14.19 1.14
CA PHE A 59 11.66 -13.32 0.73
C PHE A 59 12.00 -12.56 -0.55
N ASN A 60 10.97 -12.03 -1.24
CA ASN A 60 11.16 -11.19 -2.42
C ASN A 60 11.59 -9.74 -2.11
N GLU A 61 11.69 -9.36 -0.83
CA GLU A 61 12.15 -8.06 -0.36
C GLU A 61 12.75 -8.15 1.05
N PRO A 62 13.49 -7.12 1.52
CA PRO A 62 14.03 -7.12 2.86
C PRO A 62 12.97 -7.18 3.97
N VAL A 63 13.23 -7.99 4.99
CA VAL A 63 12.38 -8.14 6.18
C VAL A 63 13.16 -7.86 7.47
N ARG A 64 12.43 -7.57 8.55
CA ARG A 64 12.98 -7.38 9.90
C ARG A 64 12.32 -8.35 10.86
N LEU A 65 13.09 -8.91 11.79
CA LEU A 65 12.53 -9.74 12.86
C LEU A 65 11.75 -8.86 13.85
N THR A 66 10.64 -9.40 14.35
CA THR A 66 9.87 -8.79 15.43
C THR A 66 10.26 -9.39 16.78
N SER A 67 9.79 -8.84 17.90
CA SER A 67 9.95 -9.47 19.21
C SER A 67 9.19 -10.79 19.37
N GLN A 68 8.20 -11.05 18.50
CA GLN A 68 7.60 -12.37 18.32
C GLN A 68 8.50 -13.16 17.38
N GLU A 69 9.57 -13.73 17.95
CA GLU A 69 10.61 -14.44 17.21
C GLU A 69 10.05 -15.59 16.36
N ILE A 70 10.81 -15.96 15.33
CA ILE A 70 10.55 -17.18 14.56
C ILE A 70 10.74 -18.38 15.48
N ALA A 71 9.71 -19.20 15.56
CA ALA A 71 9.66 -20.34 16.46
C ALA A 71 9.59 -21.63 15.67
N VAL A 72 10.26 -22.66 16.18
CA VAL A 72 10.22 -24.01 15.63
C VAL A 72 9.49 -24.90 16.61
N TYR A 73 8.58 -25.72 16.10
CA TYR A 73 7.80 -26.68 16.87
C TYR A 73 8.00 -28.08 16.32
N ASP A 74 7.91 -29.09 17.17
CA ASP A 74 7.80 -30.48 16.73
C ASP A 74 6.35 -30.85 16.36
N ALA A 75 6.15 -32.12 16.00
CA ALA A 75 4.84 -32.63 15.58
C ALA A 75 3.78 -32.61 16.69
N THR A 76 4.16 -32.54 17.98
CA THR A 76 3.23 -32.43 19.10
C THR A 76 2.91 -30.97 19.47
N GLY A 77 3.62 -30.02 18.86
CA GLY A 77 3.47 -28.59 19.10
C GLY A 77 4.38 -28.09 20.24
N ASP A 78 5.35 -28.89 20.66
CA ASP A 78 6.31 -28.50 21.68
C ASP A 78 7.45 -27.67 21.03
N PRO A 79 7.91 -26.61 21.70
CA PRO A 79 8.92 -25.71 21.14
C PRO A 79 10.28 -26.41 21.06
N VAL A 80 10.91 -26.27 19.90
CA VAL A 80 12.29 -26.66 19.62
C VAL A 80 13.18 -25.45 19.78
N ALA A 81 14.30 -25.61 20.49
CA ALA A 81 15.23 -24.51 20.72
C ALA A 81 15.83 -24.02 19.39
N SER A 82 15.58 -22.76 19.05
CA SER A 82 16.05 -22.13 17.81
C SER A 82 16.53 -20.70 18.05
N THR A 83 17.36 -20.20 17.14
CA THR A 83 17.71 -18.77 17.05
C THR A 83 17.31 -18.25 15.68
N ALA A 84 17.01 -16.95 15.57
CA ALA A 84 16.65 -16.33 14.31
C ALA A 84 17.53 -15.11 14.02
N GLY A 85 17.92 -14.95 12.75
CA GLY A 85 18.61 -13.77 12.23
C GLY A 85 18.03 -13.37 10.88
N ALA A 86 17.96 -12.07 10.58
CA ALA A 86 17.56 -11.56 9.28
C ALA A 86 18.69 -10.75 8.64
N ASN A 87 18.96 -11.00 7.37
CA ASN A 87 19.92 -10.24 6.58
C ASN A 87 19.33 -9.91 5.20
N GLY A 88 18.87 -8.66 5.05
CA GLY A 88 18.18 -8.26 3.83
C GLY A 88 16.88 -9.05 3.68
N ALA A 89 16.74 -9.79 2.58
CA ALA A 89 15.56 -10.58 2.26
C ALA A 89 15.63 -12.03 2.76
N GLU A 90 16.76 -12.44 3.35
CA GLU A 90 16.95 -13.78 3.86
C GLU A 90 16.80 -13.80 5.39
N VAL A 91 16.09 -14.81 5.88
CA VAL A 91 15.94 -15.09 7.30
C VAL A 91 16.46 -16.48 7.59
N THR A 92 17.34 -16.56 8.57
CA THR A 92 18.08 -17.75 8.96
C THR A 92 17.62 -18.20 10.34
N VAL A 93 17.17 -19.44 10.45
CA VAL A 93 16.71 -20.06 11.70
C VAL A 93 17.68 -21.16 12.09
N GLY A 94 18.52 -20.90 13.09
CA GLY A 94 19.49 -21.88 13.59
C GLY A 94 18.81 -22.87 14.54
N LEU A 95 18.85 -24.17 14.24
CA LEU A 95 18.32 -25.22 15.10
C LEU A 95 19.37 -25.62 16.15
N THR A 96 19.08 -25.36 17.43
CA THR A 96 20.02 -25.67 18.51
C THR A 96 19.98 -27.17 18.79
N GLY A 97 21.13 -27.84 18.68
CA GLY A 97 21.20 -29.29 18.87
C GLY A 97 20.57 -30.08 17.72
N ALA A 98 20.69 -29.60 16.48
CA ALA A 98 20.11 -30.26 15.30
C ALA A 98 20.41 -31.77 15.22
N ALA A 99 21.63 -32.18 15.57
CA ALA A 99 22.04 -33.59 15.57
C ALA A 99 21.25 -34.48 16.54
N ASP A 100 20.61 -33.90 17.56
CA ASP A 100 19.83 -34.58 18.59
C ASP A 100 18.31 -34.53 18.31
N LEU A 101 17.89 -33.91 17.21
CA LEU A 101 16.49 -33.85 16.82
C LEU A 101 15.99 -35.24 16.39
N ALA A 102 14.83 -35.62 16.91
CA ALA A 102 14.20 -36.90 16.62
C ALA A 102 13.61 -36.96 15.20
N ASP A 103 13.39 -38.17 14.71
CA ASP A 103 12.62 -38.36 13.47
C ASP A 103 11.18 -37.85 13.65
N GLY A 104 10.71 -37.08 12.68
CA GLY A 104 9.37 -36.51 12.70
C GLY A 104 9.24 -35.21 11.92
N THR A 105 8.02 -34.67 11.89
CA THR A 105 7.71 -33.39 11.25
C THR A 105 7.93 -32.23 12.20
N TYR A 106 8.56 -31.17 11.68
CA TYR A 106 8.83 -29.91 12.34
C TYR A 106 8.10 -28.78 11.63
N VAL A 107 7.64 -27.79 12.40
CA VAL A 107 6.92 -26.62 11.91
C VAL A 107 7.70 -25.36 12.27
N VAL A 108 8.14 -24.62 11.26
CA VAL A 108 8.77 -23.30 11.41
C VAL A 108 7.69 -22.24 11.23
N SER A 109 7.34 -21.52 12.31
CA SER A 109 6.37 -20.44 12.32
C SER A 109 7.09 -19.09 12.38
N TRP A 110 6.71 -18.13 11.53
CA TRP A 110 7.33 -16.81 11.51
C TRP A 110 6.33 -15.67 11.61
N ASN A 111 6.77 -14.59 12.24
CA ASN A 111 6.18 -13.25 12.17
C ASN A 111 7.29 -12.23 11.87
N VAL A 112 7.29 -11.69 10.67
CA VAL A 112 8.32 -10.75 10.19
C VAL A 112 7.68 -9.43 9.75
N LEU A 113 8.42 -8.34 9.90
CA LEU A 113 8.01 -7.02 9.43
C LEU A 113 8.55 -6.78 8.02
N SER A 114 7.67 -6.57 7.05
CA SER A 114 8.04 -6.16 5.68
C SER A 114 8.73 -4.79 5.66
N GLY A 115 9.50 -4.51 4.61
CA GLY A 115 10.10 -3.21 4.36
C GLY A 115 9.10 -2.03 4.30
N ASP A 116 7.81 -2.30 4.15
CA ASP A 116 6.74 -1.30 4.16
C ASP A 116 6.12 -1.03 5.55
N GLY A 117 6.51 -1.80 6.57
CA GLY A 117 6.00 -1.70 7.94
C GLY A 117 4.78 -2.54 8.27
N HIS A 118 4.35 -3.46 7.38
CA HIS A 118 3.29 -4.43 7.67
C HIS A 118 3.84 -5.74 8.23
N PRO A 119 3.24 -6.27 9.32
CA PRO A 119 3.58 -7.60 9.80
C PRO A 119 3.05 -8.66 8.84
N ILE A 120 3.87 -9.67 8.57
CA ILE A 120 3.57 -10.82 7.72
C ILE A 120 3.89 -12.07 8.51
N SER A 121 2.94 -13.00 8.51
CA SER A 121 3.04 -14.26 9.23
C SER A 121 2.83 -15.45 8.33
N GLY A 122 3.43 -16.56 8.68
CA GLY A 122 3.24 -17.83 7.99
C GLY A 122 3.88 -18.99 8.74
N ALA A 123 3.74 -20.18 8.19
CA ALA A 123 4.36 -21.38 8.70
C ALA A 123 4.84 -22.28 7.55
N LEU A 124 5.91 -23.01 7.81
CA LEU A 124 6.60 -23.95 6.91
C LEU A 124 6.70 -25.29 7.63
N THR A 125 6.56 -26.40 6.91
CA THR A 125 6.83 -27.73 7.45
C THR A 125 7.99 -28.43 6.75
N PHE A 126 8.80 -29.18 7.50
CA PHE A 126 9.77 -30.14 6.97
C PHE A 126 9.84 -31.36 7.90
N SER A 127 10.40 -32.48 7.46
CA SER A 127 10.52 -33.69 8.29
C SER A 127 11.94 -34.24 8.30
N VAL A 128 12.37 -34.74 9.45
CA VAL A 128 13.65 -35.44 9.63
C VAL A 128 13.38 -36.93 9.65
N GLY A 129 14.08 -37.71 8.83
CA GLY A 129 13.92 -39.17 8.70
C GLY A 129 12.61 -39.58 8.02
N ALA A 130 11.47 -39.34 8.68
CA ALA A 130 10.14 -39.64 8.17
C ALA A 130 9.08 -38.64 8.67
N PRO A 131 8.03 -38.33 7.87
CA PRO A 131 6.91 -37.50 8.33
C PRO A 131 6.14 -38.11 9.51
N SER A 132 5.69 -37.27 10.43
CA SER A 132 4.80 -37.66 11.52
C SER A 132 3.37 -37.91 11.02
N ALA A 133 2.69 -38.88 11.63
CA ALA A 133 1.31 -39.24 11.25
C ALA A 133 0.28 -38.12 11.52
N SER A 134 0.58 -37.25 12.49
CA SER A 134 -0.22 -36.07 12.84
C SER A 134 0.72 -34.95 13.27
N VAL A 135 0.35 -33.71 12.93
CA VAL A 135 1.10 -32.50 13.28
C VAL A 135 0.14 -31.54 13.97
N ALA A 136 0.47 -31.14 15.20
CA ALA A 136 -0.27 -30.11 15.91
C ALA A 136 -0.06 -28.75 15.23
N PRO A 137 -1.12 -27.94 15.09
CA PRO A 137 -0.96 -26.59 14.56
C PRO A 137 -0.14 -25.73 15.53
N PRO A 138 0.88 -24.98 15.07
CA PRO A 138 1.56 -24.01 15.90
C PRO A 138 0.58 -22.92 16.39
N PRO A 139 0.85 -22.29 17.54
CA PRO A 139 0.13 -21.11 17.97
C PRO A 139 0.13 -20.04 16.87
N GLU A 140 -1.03 -19.43 16.60
CA GLU A 140 -1.07 -18.28 15.70
C GLU A 140 -0.33 -17.11 16.33
N PRO A 141 0.54 -16.41 15.58
CA PRO A 141 1.18 -15.21 16.09
C PRO A 141 0.12 -14.15 16.42
N GLU A 142 0.32 -13.43 17.52
CA GLU A 142 -0.68 -12.46 17.94
C GLU A 142 -0.71 -11.29 16.95
N THR A 143 -1.92 -10.80 16.66
CA THR A 143 -2.11 -9.61 15.83
C THR A 143 -2.70 -8.50 16.69
N SER A 144 -2.22 -7.27 16.48
CA SER A 144 -2.69 -6.12 17.25
C SER A 144 -4.20 -5.95 17.11
N SER A 145 -4.87 -5.56 18.20
CA SER A 145 -6.32 -5.38 18.24
C SER A 145 -6.86 -4.41 17.18
N ALA A 146 -8.17 -4.50 16.94
CA ALA A 146 -8.90 -3.53 16.12
C ALA A 146 -8.72 -2.09 16.61
N VAL A 147 -8.50 -1.89 17.93
CA VAL A 147 -8.26 -0.58 18.51
C VAL A 147 -6.95 0.02 18.04
N VAL A 148 -5.85 -0.75 18.05
CA VAL A 148 -4.54 -0.31 17.54
C VAL A 148 -4.63 0.07 16.07
N ARG A 149 -5.28 -0.78 15.25
CA ARG A 149 -5.45 -0.53 13.80
C ARG A 149 -6.25 0.73 13.52
N VAL A 150 -7.40 0.91 14.19
CA VAL A 150 -8.24 2.11 14.03
C VAL A 150 -7.49 3.36 14.50
N LEU A 151 -6.78 3.29 15.63
CA LEU A 151 -6.01 4.42 16.13
C LEU A 151 -4.92 4.83 15.14
N ARG A 152 -4.16 3.87 14.60
CA ARG A 152 -3.17 4.10 13.54
C ARG A 152 -3.80 4.82 12.35
N ASP A 153 -4.92 4.31 11.84
CA ASP A 153 -5.60 4.88 10.67
C ASP A 153 -6.09 6.32 10.92
N VAL A 154 -6.68 6.57 12.08
CA VAL A 154 -7.13 7.92 12.48
C VAL A 154 -5.95 8.88 12.60
N VAL A 155 -4.86 8.47 13.26
CA VAL A 155 -3.67 9.29 13.42
C VAL A 155 -3.03 9.58 12.05
N THR A 156 -2.99 8.61 11.14
CA THR A 156 -2.55 8.81 9.75
C THR A 156 -3.39 9.85 9.02
N VAL A 157 -4.72 9.75 9.08
CA VAL A 157 -5.62 10.75 8.44
C VAL A 157 -5.39 12.14 9.00
N VAL A 158 -5.37 12.28 10.34
CA VAL A 158 -5.18 13.59 11.00
C VAL A 158 -3.81 14.20 10.63
N SER A 159 -2.76 13.38 10.66
CA SER A 159 -1.40 13.80 10.29
C SER A 159 -1.35 14.29 8.84
N LEU A 160 -1.87 13.50 7.90
CA LEU A 160 -1.89 13.82 6.47
C LEU A 160 -2.69 15.09 6.16
N VAL A 161 -3.89 15.24 6.75
CA VAL A 161 -4.73 16.43 6.55
C VAL A 161 -4.01 17.68 7.08
N GLY A 162 -3.47 17.60 8.30
CA GLY A 162 -2.68 18.70 8.88
C GLY A 162 -1.49 19.07 8.02
N LEU A 163 -0.75 18.08 7.53
CA LEU A 163 0.47 18.27 6.75
C LEU A 163 0.19 18.90 5.38
N LEU A 164 -0.79 18.37 4.65
CA LEU A 164 -1.19 18.88 3.33
C LEU A 164 -1.74 20.31 3.43
N LEU A 165 -2.50 20.62 4.49
CA LEU A 165 -2.99 21.98 4.72
C LEU A 165 -1.86 22.93 5.10
N ALA A 166 -0.97 22.56 6.04
CA ALA A 166 0.13 23.40 6.48
C ALA A 166 1.10 23.72 5.33
N GLY A 167 1.58 22.68 4.64
CA GLY A 167 2.49 22.82 3.50
C GLY A 167 1.83 23.54 2.32
N GLY A 168 0.60 23.16 1.97
CA GLY A 168 -0.15 23.75 0.87
C GLY A 168 -0.47 25.25 1.08
N LEU A 169 -0.88 25.65 2.28
CA LEU A 169 -1.14 27.05 2.61
C LEU A 169 0.14 27.88 2.66
N ALA A 170 1.25 27.32 3.14
CA ALA A 170 2.56 27.97 3.08
C ALA A 170 2.99 28.25 1.64
N LEU A 171 2.84 27.25 0.75
CA LEU A 171 3.11 27.39 -0.69
C LEU A 171 2.15 28.39 -1.35
N PHE A 172 0.88 28.42 -0.97
CA PHE A 172 -0.07 29.43 -1.44
C PHE A 172 0.38 30.85 -1.07
N VAL A 173 0.82 31.08 0.17
CA VAL A 173 1.32 32.40 0.61
C VAL A 173 2.60 32.78 -0.14
N ALA A 174 3.50 31.82 -0.40
CA ALA A 174 4.77 32.07 -1.07
C ALA A 174 4.63 32.29 -2.60
N LEU A 175 3.77 31.51 -3.27
CA LEU A 175 3.72 31.43 -4.73
C LEU A 175 2.53 32.19 -5.35
N VAL A 176 1.39 32.22 -4.64
CA VAL A 176 0.12 32.70 -5.21
C VAL A 176 -0.21 34.09 -4.69
N LEU A 177 -0.22 34.27 -3.37
CA LEU A 177 -0.75 35.48 -2.75
C LEU A 177 0.11 36.73 -3.10
N PRO A 178 -0.45 37.79 -3.70
CA PRO A 178 0.33 38.95 -4.11
C PRO A 178 1.04 39.64 -2.93
N ARG A 179 2.34 39.90 -3.06
CA ARG A 179 3.13 40.64 -2.06
C ARG A 179 2.66 42.08 -1.89
N ALA A 180 2.19 42.70 -2.97
CA ALA A 180 1.63 44.04 -2.97
C ALA A 180 0.34 44.16 -2.15
N TRP A 181 -0.29 43.03 -1.76
CA TRP A 181 -1.47 43.05 -0.92
C TRP A 181 -1.10 43.11 0.57
N PRO A 182 -1.44 44.22 1.28
CA PRO A 182 -1.07 44.44 2.67
C PRO A 182 -2.04 43.81 3.67
N GLY A 183 -3.03 43.01 3.23
CA GLY A 183 -4.11 42.48 4.07
C GLY A 183 -3.64 41.60 5.24
N THR A 184 -3.18 42.23 6.33
CA THR A 184 -2.58 41.60 7.51
C THR A 184 -3.56 40.68 8.21
N GLU A 185 -4.85 41.02 8.25
CA GLU A 185 -5.86 40.20 8.92
C GLU A 185 -6.00 38.81 8.27
N VAL A 186 -6.04 38.74 6.94
CA VAL A 186 -6.10 37.44 6.24
C VAL A 186 -4.80 36.68 6.37
N ARG A 187 -3.65 37.37 6.30
CA ARG A 187 -2.35 36.72 6.55
C ARG A 187 -2.27 36.14 7.97
N ALA A 188 -2.81 36.83 8.97
CA ALA A 188 -2.92 36.33 10.33
C ALA A 188 -3.88 35.14 10.47
N ARG A 189 -4.99 35.12 9.71
CA ARG A 189 -5.89 33.95 9.65
C ARG A 189 -5.19 32.76 8.99
N LEU A 190 -4.51 32.97 7.86
CA LEU A 190 -3.73 31.94 7.17
C LEU A 190 -2.62 31.40 8.06
N ARG A 191 -1.85 32.28 8.73
CA ARG A 191 -0.79 31.89 9.67
C ARG A 191 -1.33 31.08 10.85
N ARG A 192 -2.46 31.47 11.45
CA ARG A 192 -3.11 30.70 12.52
C ARG A 192 -3.54 29.32 12.03
N LEU A 193 -4.15 29.23 10.85
CA LEU A 193 -4.56 27.96 10.27
C LEU A 193 -3.34 27.07 9.96
N VAL A 194 -2.26 27.63 9.41
CA VAL A 194 -0.99 26.92 9.23
C VAL A 194 -0.46 26.43 10.56
N ALA A 195 -0.46 27.25 11.62
CA ALA A 195 0.01 26.83 12.93
C ALA A 195 -0.83 25.68 13.51
N TYR A 196 -2.16 25.76 13.45
CA TYR A 196 -3.04 24.67 13.91
C TYR A 196 -2.85 23.39 13.10
N ALA A 197 -2.75 23.50 11.78
CA ALA A 197 -2.51 22.38 10.89
C ALA A 197 -1.12 21.75 11.14
N SER A 198 -0.09 22.57 11.38
CA SER A 198 1.24 22.11 11.76
C SER A 198 1.25 21.39 13.10
N VAL A 199 0.50 21.87 14.11
CA VAL A 199 0.37 21.17 15.40
C VAL A 199 -0.32 19.83 15.22
N ALA A 200 -1.42 19.77 14.46
CA ALA A 200 -2.11 18.51 14.18
C ALA A 200 -1.18 17.50 13.46
N ALA A 201 -0.42 17.95 12.46
CA ALA A 201 0.56 17.13 11.75
C ALA A 201 1.71 16.66 12.67
N ALA A 202 2.25 17.57 13.49
CA ALA A 202 3.34 17.28 14.42
C ALA A 202 2.92 16.26 15.50
N VAL A 203 1.74 16.45 16.11
CA VAL A 203 1.20 15.49 17.07
C VAL A 203 0.95 14.14 16.39
N GLY A 204 0.34 14.16 15.19
CA GLY A 204 0.08 12.95 14.42
C GLY A 204 1.34 12.15 14.12
N VAL A 205 2.38 12.77 13.54
CA VAL A 205 3.61 12.08 13.17
C VAL A 205 4.40 11.58 14.40
N VAL A 206 4.35 12.30 15.52
CA VAL A 206 4.97 11.85 16.78
C VAL A 206 4.25 10.64 17.36
N LEU A 207 2.91 10.61 17.31
CA LEU A 207 2.12 9.46 17.77
C LEU A 207 2.25 8.24 16.86
N GLN A 208 2.55 8.42 15.58
CA GLN A 208 2.77 7.30 14.65
C GLN A 208 3.96 6.43 15.06
N VAL A 209 5.02 7.00 15.63
CA VAL A 209 6.24 6.26 15.99
C VAL A 209 5.95 5.14 17.01
N PRO A 210 5.38 5.39 18.21
CA PRO A 210 5.06 4.33 19.15
C PRO A 210 3.93 3.41 18.67
N ILE A 211 2.99 3.92 17.87
CA ILE A 211 1.92 3.08 17.29
C ILE A 211 2.49 2.08 16.30
N ALA A 212 3.43 2.50 15.45
CA ALA A 212 4.12 1.63 14.49
C ALA A 212 4.93 0.55 15.22
N ALA A 213 5.60 0.90 16.34
CA ALA A 213 6.36 -0.06 17.14
C ALA A 213 5.48 -1.23 17.62
N VAL A 214 4.30 -0.95 18.19
CA VAL A 214 3.40 -2.03 18.66
C VAL A 214 2.69 -2.73 17.51
N TYR A 215 2.24 -1.99 16.50
CA TYR A 215 1.53 -2.55 15.35
C TYR A 215 2.39 -3.55 14.57
N GLY A 216 3.64 -3.18 14.28
CA GLY A 216 4.56 -4.03 13.52
C GLY A 216 4.94 -5.33 14.23
N GLN A 217 4.66 -5.44 15.53
CA GLN A 217 4.99 -6.59 16.36
C GLN A 217 3.74 -7.34 16.85
N GLY A 218 2.53 -6.94 16.40
CA GLY A 218 1.29 -7.56 16.84
C GLY A 218 0.90 -7.27 18.31
N LEU A 219 1.52 -6.27 18.94
CA LEU A 219 1.34 -5.95 20.37
C LEU A 219 0.23 -4.93 20.61
N GLU A 220 -0.13 -4.73 21.89
CA GLU A 220 -1.13 -3.76 22.33
C GLU A 220 -0.52 -2.44 22.81
N LEU A 221 -1.36 -1.41 22.95
CA LEU A 221 -0.91 -0.07 23.41
C LEU A 221 -0.31 -0.08 24.81
N THR A 222 -0.65 -1.07 25.65
CA THR A 222 -0.08 -1.23 26.98
C THR A 222 1.39 -1.63 26.94
N ASP A 223 1.84 -2.22 25.84
CA ASP A 223 3.17 -2.82 25.72
C ASP A 223 4.20 -1.85 25.12
N VAL A 224 3.77 -0.63 24.74
CA VAL A 224 4.60 0.39 24.05
C VAL A 224 5.96 0.61 24.71
N ALA A 225 6.03 0.60 26.04
CA ALA A 225 7.27 0.83 26.76
C ALA A 225 8.31 -0.30 26.57
N GLY A 226 7.85 -1.55 26.45
CA GLY A 226 8.71 -2.71 26.21
C GLY A 226 8.92 -3.00 24.71
N ALA A 227 7.99 -2.55 23.87
CA ALA A 227 7.99 -2.79 22.42
C ALA A 227 8.88 -1.81 21.62
N PHE A 228 9.41 -0.76 22.24
CA PHE A 228 10.10 0.29 21.49
C PHE A 228 11.50 -0.16 21.01
N ASP A 229 11.59 -0.52 19.74
CA ASP A 229 12.85 -0.83 19.05
C ASP A 229 13.12 0.21 17.94
N VAL A 230 14.24 0.93 18.06
CA VAL A 230 14.67 1.96 17.11
C VAL A 230 14.89 1.37 15.71
N GLY A 231 15.40 0.14 15.60
CA GLY A 231 15.61 -0.56 14.33
C GLY A 231 14.30 -0.83 13.59
N LEU A 232 13.21 -1.08 14.32
CA LEU A 232 11.88 -1.27 13.74
C LEU A 232 11.25 0.04 13.28
N VAL A 233 11.43 1.13 14.03
CA VAL A 233 10.79 2.43 13.76
C VAL A 233 11.68 3.50 13.13
N THR A 234 12.83 3.12 12.57
CA THR A 234 13.80 4.09 12.00
C THR A 234 13.17 4.97 10.91
N ASN A 235 12.27 4.42 10.08
CA ASN A 235 11.65 5.14 8.99
C ASN A 235 10.67 6.21 9.49
N GLU A 236 9.90 5.85 10.53
CA GLU A 236 8.95 6.70 11.22
C GLU A 236 9.67 7.85 11.94
N LEU A 237 10.84 7.57 12.53
CA LEU A 237 11.70 8.60 13.11
C LEU A 237 12.23 9.59 12.07
N VAL A 238 12.68 9.10 10.91
CA VAL A 238 13.12 9.97 9.80
C VAL A 238 11.95 10.81 9.27
N ALA A 239 10.78 10.21 9.07
CA ALA A 239 9.58 10.92 8.66
C ALA A 239 9.19 12.02 9.66
N ALA A 240 9.17 11.69 10.95
CA ALA A 240 8.90 12.64 12.03
C ALA A 240 9.91 13.80 12.01
N ALA A 241 11.21 13.51 11.86
CA ALA A 241 12.24 14.54 11.78
C ALA A 241 12.02 15.49 10.59
N LEU A 242 11.76 14.95 9.39
CA LEU A 242 11.48 15.76 8.19
C LEU A 242 10.25 16.65 8.37
N VAL A 243 9.15 16.08 8.88
CA VAL A 243 7.90 16.80 9.16
C VAL A 243 8.13 17.90 10.18
N LEU A 244 8.72 17.59 11.34
CA LEU A 244 8.91 18.55 12.43
C LEU A 244 9.87 19.69 12.04
N VAL A 245 10.99 19.36 11.38
CA VAL A 245 11.94 20.38 10.91
C VAL A 245 11.31 21.25 9.82
N GLY A 246 10.68 20.64 8.82
CA GLY A 246 10.04 21.38 7.72
C GLY A 246 8.91 22.29 8.21
N LEU A 247 8.03 21.79 9.08
CA LEU A 247 6.95 22.59 9.69
C LEU A 247 7.50 23.66 10.62
N GLY A 248 8.57 23.38 11.37
CA GLY A 248 9.27 24.36 12.20
C GLY A 248 9.81 25.53 11.37
N VAL A 249 10.42 25.25 10.21
CA VAL A 249 10.86 26.27 9.24
C VAL A 249 9.68 27.08 8.72
N VAL A 250 8.58 26.42 8.35
CA VAL A 250 7.36 27.08 7.86
C VAL A 250 6.78 28.02 8.92
N VAL A 251 6.54 27.53 10.14
CA VAL A 251 5.95 28.30 11.24
C VAL A 251 6.84 29.48 11.64
N ARG A 252 8.16 29.29 11.68
CA ARG A 252 9.12 30.35 12.04
C ARG A 252 9.20 31.45 10.98
N THR A 253 9.06 31.11 9.71
CA THR A 253 9.25 32.03 8.58
C THR A 253 7.95 32.73 8.18
N LEU A 254 6.80 32.10 8.43
CA LEU A 254 5.50 32.65 8.09
C LEU A 254 5.09 33.75 9.07
N THR A 255 4.97 34.99 8.57
CA THR A 255 4.55 36.15 9.37
C THR A 255 3.30 36.81 8.79
N ASP A 256 2.76 37.79 9.52
CA ASP A 256 1.61 38.58 9.05
C ASP A 256 1.99 39.58 7.93
N ARG A 257 3.29 39.73 7.65
CA ARG A 257 3.84 40.55 6.57
C ARG A 257 4.02 39.72 5.29
N PRO A 258 3.95 40.34 4.10
CA PRO A 258 4.25 39.63 2.86
C PRO A 258 5.70 39.10 2.88
N PRO A 259 5.95 37.82 2.54
CA PRO A 259 7.31 37.28 2.50
C PRO A 259 8.08 37.92 1.36
N ASP A 260 9.34 38.29 1.61
CA ASP A 260 10.29 38.65 0.56
C ASP A 260 10.72 37.42 -0.28
N ASP A 261 11.66 37.58 -1.20
CA ASP A 261 12.13 36.48 -2.06
C ASP A 261 12.87 35.38 -1.30
N THR A 262 13.54 35.72 -0.20
CA THR A 262 14.30 34.76 0.61
C THR A 262 13.32 33.98 1.49
N ALA A 263 12.45 34.67 2.21
CA ALA A 263 11.41 34.07 3.03
C ALA A 263 10.48 33.16 2.19
N ALA A 264 10.11 33.57 0.97
CA ALA A 264 9.29 32.74 0.08
C ALA A 264 10.01 31.43 -0.33
N ARG A 265 11.32 31.47 -0.59
CA ARG A 265 12.11 30.26 -0.88
C ARG A 265 12.24 29.36 0.34
N VAL A 266 12.52 29.93 1.51
CA VAL A 266 12.63 29.19 2.78
C VAL A 266 11.30 28.52 3.13
N LEU A 267 10.16 29.21 2.95
CA LEU A 267 8.83 28.61 3.09
C LEU A 267 8.63 27.44 2.13
N GLY A 268 9.04 27.58 0.87
CA GLY A 268 8.95 26.52 -0.13
C GLY A 268 9.77 25.29 0.25
N VAL A 269 11.04 25.48 0.67
CA VAL A 269 11.91 24.40 1.13
C VAL A 269 11.36 23.72 2.37
N GLY A 270 10.92 24.49 3.38
CA GLY A 270 10.33 23.93 4.60
C GLY A 270 9.05 23.13 4.32
N ALA A 271 8.19 23.62 3.42
CA ALA A 271 6.97 22.92 3.03
C ALA A 271 7.28 21.59 2.30
N VAL A 272 8.18 21.60 1.30
CA VAL A 272 8.56 20.38 0.57
C VAL A 272 9.27 19.39 1.49
N LEU A 273 10.15 19.87 2.39
CA LEU A 273 10.82 19.02 3.38
C LEU A 273 9.81 18.30 4.28
N ALA A 274 8.81 19.03 4.78
CA ALA A 274 7.75 18.43 5.59
C ALA A 274 6.91 17.43 4.79
N LEU A 275 6.54 17.79 3.56
CA LEU A 275 5.73 16.95 2.66
C LEU A 275 6.47 15.70 2.16
N ALA A 276 7.80 15.65 2.31
CA ALA A 276 8.58 14.46 2.00
C ALA A 276 8.52 13.38 3.09
N GLY A 277 8.08 13.74 4.31
CA GLY A 277 8.00 12.80 5.44
C GLY A 277 7.17 11.54 5.15
N PRO A 278 5.92 11.66 4.66
CA PRO A 278 5.11 10.49 4.31
C PRO A 278 5.77 9.53 3.34
N SER A 279 6.56 10.03 2.38
CA SER A 279 7.27 9.18 1.41
C SER A 279 8.41 8.37 2.01
N MET A 280 8.78 8.64 3.27
CA MET A 280 9.73 7.81 4.02
C MET A 280 9.06 6.61 4.69
N VAL A 281 7.72 6.58 4.75
CA VAL A 281 6.94 5.53 5.43
C VAL A 281 5.98 4.91 4.41
N GLY A 282 5.86 3.59 4.40
CA GLY A 282 4.93 2.86 3.52
C GLY A 282 5.51 2.40 2.18
N HIS A 283 4.64 1.82 1.34
CA HIS A 283 5.00 0.91 0.24
C HIS A 283 5.95 1.48 -0.82
N THR A 284 5.94 2.79 -1.06
CA THR A 284 6.75 3.44 -2.10
C THR A 284 8.24 3.11 -1.98
N ARG A 285 8.75 2.95 -0.75
CA ARG A 285 10.16 2.68 -0.49
C ARG A 285 10.54 1.20 -0.64
N ALA A 286 9.57 0.30 -0.58
CA ALA A 286 9.77 -1.14 -0.67
C ALA A 286 10.05 -1.59 -2.12
N PHE A 287 9.59 -0.81 -3.11
CA PHE A 287 9.87 -1.07 -4.52
C PHE A 287 11.21 -0.47 -5.00
N ALA A 288 11.93 -1.21 -5.84
CA ALA A 288 13.12 -0.72 -6.52
C ALA A 288 12.81 -0.01 -7.86
N PRO A 289 13.59 1.01 -8.26
CA PRO A 289 14.61 1.70 -7.46
C PRO A 289 14.00 2.73 -6.49
N SER A 290 14.17 2.49 -5.19
CA SER A 290 13.52 3.24 -4.10
C SER A 290 13.67 4.78 -4.20
N PRO A 291 14.86 5.36 -4.51
CA PRO A 291 15.01 6.81 -4.64
C PRO A 291 14.11 7.44 -5.71
N VAL A 292 13.84 6.72 -6.80
CA VAL A 292 12.99 7.20 -7.89
C VAL A 292 11.55 7.24 -7.41
N LEU A 293 11.03 6.14 -6.87
CA LEU A 293 9.64 6.09 -6.42
C LEU A 293 9.38 7.09 -5.29
N VAL A 294 10.30 7.22 -4.33
CA VAL A 294 10.24 8.24 -3.29
C VAL A 294 10.15 9.64 -3.89
N THR A 295 10.98 9.96 -4.90
CA THR A 295 10.94 11.27 -5.56
C THR A 295 9.58 11.55 -6.21
N TRP A 296 9.03 10.56 -6.91
CA TRP A 296 7.72 10.67 -7.56
C TRP A 296 6.58 10.81 -6.55
N ASP A 297 6.67 10.14 -5.40
CA ASP A 297 5.69 10.27 -4.33
C ASP A 297 5.77 11.65 -3.64
N VAL A 298 6.98 12.16 -3.37
CA VAL A 298 7.15 13.54 -2.89
C VAL A 298 6.54 14.55 -3.87
N MET A 299 6.72 14.35 -5.18
CA MET A 299 6.08 15.18 -6.21
C MET A 299 4.56 15.06 -6.17
N HIS A 300 4.02 13.84 -6.03
CA HIS A 300 2.58 13.59 -5.94
C HIS A 300 1.95 14.28 -4.73
N VAL A 301 2.52 14.06 -3.53
CA VAL A 301 2.07 14.64 -2.26
C VAL A 301 2.19 16.16 -2.29
N THR A 302 3.30 16.70 -2.80
CA THR A 302 3.50 18.16 -2.92
C THR A 302 2.48 18.79 -3.86
N ALA A 303 2.22 18.18 -5.01
CA ALA A 303 1.24 18.69 -5.95
C ALA A 303 -0.19 18.61 -5.39
N GLY A 304 -0.53 17.55 -4.64
CA GLY A 304 -1.76 17.45 -3.88
C GLY A 304 -1.91 18.56 -2.82
N ALA A 305 -0.83 18.87 -2.10
CA ALA A 305 -0.82 19.96 -1.12
C ALA A 305 -1.02 21.34 -1.76
N ILE A 306 -0.36 21.63 -2.89
CA ILE A 306 -0.55 22.87 -3.66
C ILE A 306 -2.01 23.03 -4.07
N TRP A 307 -2.65 21.93 -4.49
CA TRP A 307 -4.04 21.95 -4.90
C TRP A 307 -4.99 22.21 -3.72
N LEU A 308 -4.91 21.41 -2.66
CA LEU A 308 -5.76 21.53 -1.47
C LEU A 308 -5.56 22.87 -0.76
N GLY A 309 -4.31 23.17 -0.38
CA GLY A 309 -3.97 24.39 0.34
C GLY A 309 -4.23 25.65 -0.51
N GLY A 310 -4.06 25.55 -1.82
CA GLY A 310 -4.38 26.65 -2.73
C GLY A 310 -5.87 26.95 -2.81
N LEU A 311 -6.75 25.93 -2.83
CA LEU A 311 -8.21 26.12 -2.76
C LEU A 311 -8.64 26.75 -1.43
N VAL A 312 -8.15 26.23 -0.31
CA VAL A 312 -8.46 26.78 1.02
C VAL A 312 -7.95 28.21 1.14
N GLY A 313 -6.71 28.47 0.71
CA GLY A 313 -6.09 29.79 0.70
C GLY A 313 -6.88 30.78 -0.17
N LEU A 314 -7.36 30.33 -1.34
CA LEU A 314 -8.18 31.13 -2.24
C LEU A 314 -9.53 31.50 -1.58
N VAL A 315 -10.24 30.54 -0.98
CA VAL A 315 -11.51 30.79 -0.28
C VAL A 315 -11.34 31.82 0.84
N LEU A 316 -10.26 31.72 1.63
CA LEU A 316 -9.97 32.64 2.72
C LEU A 316 -9.54 34.03 2.24
N SER A 317 -8.96 34.14 1.05
CA SER A 317 -8.39 35.39 0.52
C SER A 317 -9.36 36.16 -0.39
N LEU A 318 -10.18 35.46 -1.18
CA LEU A 318 -11.02 36.09 -2.20
C LEU A 318 -12.02 37.09 -1.61
N ARG A 319 -12.64 36.78 -0.47
CA ARG A 319 -13.58 37.71 0.18
C ARG A 319 -12.90 39.01 0.59
N ALA A 320 -11.65 38.96 1.05
CA ALA A 320 -10.90 40.14 1.45
C ALA A 320 -10.27 40.90 0.27
N LEU A 321 -10.20 40.26 -0.90
CA LEU A 321 -9.81 40.87 -2.17
C LEU A 321 -11.02 41.46 -2.93
N ALA A 322 -12.24 41.33 -2.40
CA ALA A 322 -13.42 41.97 -2.96
C ALA A 322 -13.22 43.50 -3.02
N GLY A 323 -13.53 44.11 -4.17
CA GLY A 323 -13.24 45.53 -4.44
C GLY A 323 -11.79 45.82 -4.86
N ARG A 324 -10.91 44.80 -4.96
CA ARG A 324 -9.53 44.92 -5.46
C ARG A 324 -9.32 44.04 -6.70
N GLU A 325 -10.06 44.35 -7.76
CA GLU A 325 -10.21 43.50 -8.95
C GLU A 325 -8.89 43.03 -9.56
N LEU A 326 -7.89 43.92 -9.69
CA LEU A 326 -6.57 43.58 -10.21
C LEU A 326 -5.83 42.55 -9.34
N LEU A 327 -5.87 42.70 -8.02
CA LEU A 327 -5.21 41.77 -7.09
C LEU A 327 -5.97 40.43 -7.00
N ALA A 328 -7.31 40.48 -7.05
CA ALA A 328 -8.14 39.29 -7.12
C ALA A 328 -7.86 38.49 -8.41
N ALA A 329 -7.84 39.16 -9.56
CA ALA A 329 -7.53 38.56 -10.85
C ALA A 329 -6.09 38.00 -10.88
N GLN A 330 -5.11 38.71 -10.33
CA GLN A 330 -3.73 38.23 -10.23
C GLN A 330 -3.63 36.97 -9.36
N THR A 331 -4.31 36.95 -8.21
CA THR A 331 -4.34 35.81 -7.29
C THR A 331 -4.97 34.60 -7.98
N LEU A 332 -6.11 34.79 -8.65
CA LEU A 332 -6.83 33.74 -9.37
C LEU A 332 -6.00 33.18 -10.53
N ALA A 333 -5.35 34.04 -11.33
CA ALA A 333 -4.51 33.63 -12.45
C ALA A 333 -3.28 32.84 -11.99
N ARG A 334 -2.62 33.26 -10.90
CA ARG A 334 -1.49 32.55 -10.30
C ARG A 334 -1.91 31.19 -9.77
N PHE A 335 -3.00 31.13 -9.02
CA PHE A 335 -3.53 29.88 -8.51
C PHE A 335 -3.92 28.94 -9.65
N SER A 336 -4.67 29.43 -10.64
CA SER A 336 -5.10 28.64 -11.81
C SER A 336 -3.93 28.08 -12.62
N THR A 337 -2.81 28.82 -12.70
CA THR A 337 -1.58 28.33 -13.32
C THR A 337 -0.91 27.25 -12.46
N ALA A 338 -0.76 27.50 -11.16
CA ALA A 338 -0.17 26.55 -10.23
C ALA A 338 -0.98 25.25 -10.13
N ALA A 339 -2.31 25.36 -10.03
CA ALA A 339 -3.24 24.22 -9.98
C ALA A 339 -3.22 23.41 -11.27
N GLY A 340 -3.10 24.06 -12.44
CA GLY A 340 -2.96 23.36 -13.72
C GLY A 340 -1.68 22.52 -13.79
N PHE A 341 -0.55 23.07 -13.35
CA PHE A 341 0.71 22.31 -13.26
C PHE A 341 0.64 21.21 -12.21
N ALA A 342 0.11 21.51 -11.01
CA ALA A 342 -0.07 20.54 -9.95
C ALA A 342 -0.95 19.37 -10.40
N LEU A 343 -2.03 19.61 -11.14
CA LEU A 343 -2.88 18.54 -11.67
C LEU A 343 -2.13 17.60 -12.63
N LEU A 344 -1.29 18.15 -13.51
CA LEU A 344 -0.44 17.35 -14.40
C LEU A 344 0.56 16.50 -13.61
N VAL A 345 1.18 17.07 -12.57
CA VAL A 345 2.11 16.36 -11.70
C VAL A 345 1.41 15.27 -10.89
N VAL A 346 0.27 15.57 -10.24
CA VAL A 346 -0.50 14.58 -9.47
C VAL A 346 -0.93 13.42 -10.37
N ALA A 347 -1.44 13.72 -11.57
CA ALA A 347 -1.90 12.69 -12.51
C ALA A 347 -0.73 11.85 -13.04
N GLY A 348 0.35 12.49 -13.50
CA GLY A 348 1.53 11.79 -14.03
C GLY A 348 2.23 10.97 -12.96
N ALA A 349 2.46 11.54 -11.78
CA ALA A 349 3.07 10.84 -10.66
C ALA A 349 2.19 9.73 -10.12
N GLY A 350 0.88 9.96 -10.01
CA GLY A 350 -0.08 8.95 -9.60
C GLY A 350 -0.12 7.77 -10.58
N ALA A 351 -0.11 8.04 -11.89
CA ALA A 351 -0.08 7.01 -12.91
C ALA A 351 1.22 6.19 -12.88
N PHE A 352 2.38 6.86 -12.77
CA PHE A 352 3.67 6.20 -12.64
C PHE A 352 3.74 5.32 -11.39
N LEU A 353 3.38 5.86 -10.23
CA LEU A 353 3.35 5.10 -8.98
C LEU A 353 2.36 3.93 -9.06
N SER A 354 1.14 4.14 -9.57
CA SER A 354 0.16 3.06 -9.72
C SER A 354 0.68 1.94 -10.61
N TRP A 355 1.28 2.28 -11.75
CA TRP A 355 1.86 1.30 -12.66
C TRP A 355 3.00 0.51 -12.01
N ARG A 356 3.90 1.18 -11.29
CA ARG A 356 5.04 0.55 -10.60
C ARG A 356 4.61 -0.31 -9.42
N ILE A 357 3.58 0.11 -8.69
CA ILE A 357 3.14 -0.53 -7.44
C ILE A 357 2.20 -1.72 -7.71
N LEU A 358 1.20 -1.58 -8.60
CA LEU A 358 0.24 -2.67 -8.85
C LEU A 358 0.80 -3.77 -9.73
N GLY A 359 1.69 -3.44 -10.68
CA GLY A 359 2.34 -4.41 -11.57
C GLY A 359 1.42 -5.13 -12.58
N SER A 360 0.10 -5.15 -12.39
CA SER A 360 -0.88 -5.80 -13.28
C SER A 360 -2.19 -5.02 -13.39
N TRP A 361 -2.90 -5.20 -14.51
CA TRP A 361 -4.23 -4.61 -14.72
C TRP A 361 -5.33 -5.31 -13.91
N ALA A 362 -5.20 -6.62 -13.67
CA ALA A 362 -6.12 -7.41 -12.88
C ALA A 362 -6.20 -6.92 -11.43
N ALA A 363 -5.05 -6.51 -10.86
CA ALA A 363 -4.97 -5.99 -9.50
C ALA A 363 -5.87 -4.76 -9.23
N PHE A 364 -6.24 -4.00 -10.26
CA PHE A 364 -7.17 -2.87 -10.10
C PHE A 364 -8.60 -3.29 -9.73
N VAL A 365 -9.05 -4.47 -10.15
CA VAL A 365 -10.44 -4.90 -10.00
C VAL A 365 -10.61 -6.14 -9.11
N GLU A 366 -9.53 -6.86 -8.86
CA GLU A 366 -9.53 -8.07 -8.02
C GLU A 366 -9.15 -7.79 -6.56
N THR A 367 -8.61 -6.61 -6.26
CA THR A 367 -8.11 -6.27 -4.92
C THR A 367 -8.87 -5.10 -4.29
N THR A 368 -9.01 -5.11 -2.97
CA THR A 368 -9.58 -3.98 -2.20
C THR A 368 -8.77 -2.69 -2.44
N TYR A 369 -7.45 -2.80 -2.51
CA TYR A 369 -6.57 -1.68 -2.83
C TYR A 369 -6.86 -1.09 -4.21
N GLY A 370 -7.01 -1.94 -5.22
CA GLY A 370 -7.38 -1.55 -6.58
C GLY A 370 -8.70 -0.77 -6.62
N TRP A 371 -9.73 -1.27 -5.93
CA TRP A 371 -11.01 -0.57 -5.83
C TRP A 371 -10.90 0.80 -5.14
N LEU A 372 -10.15 0.90 -4.03
CA LEU A 372 -9.91 2.18 -3.35
C LEU A 372 -9.12 3.15 -4.23
N LEU A 373 -8.14 2.66 -4.99
CA LEU A 373 -7.37 3.45 -5.94
C LEU A 373 -8.25 3.96 -7.08
N LEU A 374 -9.12 3.10 -7.65
CA LEU A 374 -10.09 3.51 -8.66
C LEU A 374 -11.06 4.56 -8.11
N ALA A 375 -11.53 4.41 -6.86
CA ALA A 375 -12.34 5.42 -6.20
C ALA A 375 -11.59 6.75 -6.04
N LYS A 376 -10.32 6.72 -5.60
CA LYS A 376 -9.44 7.90 -5.50
C LYS A 376 -9.28 8.60 -6.84
N ILE A 377 -9.01 7.84 -7.91
CA ILE A 377 -8.89 8.35 -9.28
C ILE A 377 -10.21 8.97 -9.75
N GLY A 378 -11.34 8.27 -9.58
CA GLY A 378 -12.66 8.75 -9.97
C GLY A 378 -13.06 10.05 -9.29
N ILE A 379 -12.82 10.16 -7.97
CA ILE A 379 -13.04 11.40 -7.22
C ILE A 379 -12.12 12.51 -7.73
N ALA A 380 -10.82 12.24 -7.90
CA ALA A 380 -9.85 13.24 -8.38
C ALA A 380 -10.22 13.77 -9.79
N VAL A 381 -10.61 12.89 -10.71
CA VAL A 381 -11.09 13.26 -12.05
C VAL A 381 -12.36 14.11 -11.96
N THR A 382 -13.28 13.77 -11.05
CA THR A 382 -14.51 14.55 -10.84
C THR A 382 -14.20 15.97 -10.36
N VAL A 383 -13.32 16.12 -9.34
CA VAL A 383 -12.91 17.45 -8.85
C VAL A 383 -12.19 18.23 -9.94
N ALA A 384 -11.30 17.58 -10.71
CA ALA A 384 -10.60 18.21 -11.83
C ALA A 384 -11.56 18.67 -12.94
N ALA A 385 -12.60 17.88 -13.24
CA ALA A 385 -13.63 18.23 -14.21
C ALA A 385 -14.47 19.44 -13.76
N ILE A 386 -14.85 19.50 -12.48
CA ILE A 386 -15.55 20.66 -11.90
C ILE A 386 -14.66 21.90 -11.98
N GLY A 387 -13.37 21.77 -11.62
CA GLY A 387 -12.40 22.85 -11.72
C GLY A 387 -12.18 23.35 -13.15
N GLY A 388 -12.10 22.44 -14.12
CA GLY A 388 -12.02 22.74 -15.55
C GLY A 388 -13.27 23.45 -16.07
N TRP A 389 -14.45 22.97 -15.70
CA TRP A 389 -15.73 23.62 -16.01
C TRP A 389 -15.79 25.03 -15.44
N ASN A 390 -15.41 25.20 -14.17
CA ASN A 390 -15.34 26.50 -13.51
C ASN A 390 -14.39 27.45 -14.25
N ARG A 391 -13.24 26.95 -14.73
CA ARG A 391 -12.23 27.73 -15.46
C ARG A 391 -12.68 28.16 -16.85
N TRP A 392 -13.24 27.26 -17.64
CA TRP A 392 -13.50 27.51 -19.07
C TRP A 392 -14.94 27.89 -19.41
N ARG A 393 -15.91 27.57 -18.54
CA ARG A 393 -17.33 27.90 -18.74
C ARG A 393 -17.80 28.95 -17.74
N THR A 394 -17.71 28.65 -16.45
CA THR A 394 -18.31 29.50 -15.41
C THR A 394 -17.62 30.85 -15.31
N LEU A 395 -16.28 30.89 -15.28
CA LEU A 395 -15.53 32.13 -15.11
C LEU A 395 -15.72 33.12 -16.28
N PRO A 396 -15.63 32.72 -17.57
CA PRO A 396 -15.96 33.63 -18.68
C PRO A 396 -17.42 34.11 -18.66
N ALA A 397 -18.37 33.23 -18.30
CA ALA A 397 -19.78 33.61 -18.21
C ALA A 397 -20.04 34.63 -17.08
N VAL A 398 -19.37 34.49 -15.93
CA VAL A 398 -19.41 35.48 -14.82
C VAL A 398 -18.83 36.82 -15.27
N GLN A 399 -17.73 36.81 -16.02
CA GLN A 399 -17.09 38.03 -16.52
C GLN A 399 -17.95 38.75 -17.57
N ALA A 400 -18.72 38.01 -18.37
CA ALA A 400 -19.63 38.57 -19.36
C ALA A 400 -20.96 39.09 -18.75
N ALA A 401 -21.29 38.73 -17.50
CA ALA A 401 -22.55 39.09 -16.85
C ALA A 401 -22.59 40.57 -16.43
N THR A 402 -23.44 41.37 -17.09
CA THR A 402 -23.59 42.80 -16.85
C THR A 402 -24.70 43.15 -15.83
N GLY A 403 -25.69 42.27 -15.61
CA GLY A 403 -26.85 42.50 -14.73
C GLY A 403 -26.69 41.98 -13.28
N PHE A 404 -27.37 42.64 -12.31
CA PHE A 404 -27.35 42.27 -10.89
C PHE A 404 -27.86 40.84 -10.61
N THR A 405 -28.94 40.44 -11.29
CA THR A 405 -29.53 39.09 -11.22
C THR A 405 -28.60 38.02 -11.78
N ASP A 406 -27.90 38.32 -12.88
CA ASP A 406 -26.98 37.38 -13.53
C ASP A 406 -25.71 37.18 -12.72
N ARG A 407 -25.17 38.25 -12.12
CA ARG A 407 -24.06 38.16 -11.16
C ARG A 407 -24.45 37.36 -9.92
N GLY A 408 -25.68 37.52 -9.42
CA GLY A 408 -26.21 36.76 -8.29
C GLY A 408 -26.30 35.25 -8.58
N ARG A 409 -26.86 34.87 -9.74
CA ARG A 409 -26.92 33.46 -10.18
C ARG A 409 -25.52 32.88 -10.40
N ALA A 410 -24.62 33.64 -11.03
CA ALA A 410 -23.27 33.19 -11.29
C ALA A 410 -22.46 32.97 -10.00
N ALA A 411 -22.59 33.87 -9.01
CA ALA A 411 -22.01 33.71 -7.69
C ALA A 411 -22.58 32.50 -6.92
N ALA A 412 -23.88 32.23 -7.05
CA ALA A 412 -24.52 31.06 -6.43
C ALA A 412 -24.01 29.74 -7.03
N ILE A 413 -23.83 29.68 -8.36
CA ILE A 413 -23.26 28.52 -9.05
C ILE A 413 -21.82 28.28 -8.58
N VAL A 414 -20.97 29.32 -8.57
CA VAL A 414 -19.58 29.22 -8.10
C VAL A 414 -19.51 28.76 -6.64
N THR A 415 -20.37 29.29 -5.77
CA THR A 415 -20.39 28.90 -4.36
C THR A 415 -20.79 27.43 -4.20
N ARG A 416 -21.77 26.96 -4.98
CA ARG A 416 -22.22 25.57 -4.96
C ARG A 416 -21.12 24.63 -5.47
N THR A 417 -20.46 24.97 -6.57
CA THR A 417 -19.39 24.13 -7.14
C THR A 417 -18.19 24.06 -6.20
N VAL A 418 -17.76 25.18 -5.60
CA VAL A 418 -16.67 25.19 -4.60
C VAL A 418 -17.00 24.36 -3.36
N ARG A 419 -18.26 24.37 -2.89
CA ARG A 419 -18.68 23.50 -1.77
C ARG A 419 -18.61 22.02 -2.13
N VAL A 420 -19.04 21.66 -3.34
CA VAL A 420 -18.95 20.28 -3.83
C VAL A 420 -17.48 19.85 -3.97
N GLU A 421 -16.62 20.70 -4.53
CA GLU A 421 -15.17 20.45 -4.60
C GLU A 421 -14.57 20.23 -3.20
N ALA A 422 -14.94 21.05 -2.21
CA ALA A 422 -14.45 20.89 -0.85
C ALA A 422 -14.89 19.56 -0.20
N VAL A 423 -16.16 19.16 -0.36
CA VAL A 423 -16.65 17.88 0.16
C VAL A 423 -15.92 16.72 -0.52
N LEU A 424 -15.79 16.75 -1.84
CA LEU A 424 -15.07 15.71 -2.59
C LEU A 424 -13.60 15.61 -2.18
N LEU A 425 -12.93 16.73 -1.89
CA LEU A 425 -11.55 16.72 -1.39
C LEU A 425 -11.44 16.12 0.02
N VAL A 426 -12.40 16.37 0.90
CA VAL A 426 -12.44 15.71 2.22
C VAL A 426 -12.63 14.21 2.07
N VAL A 427 -13.55 13.77 1.21
CA VAL A 427 -13.74 12.34 0.92
C VAL A 427 -12.47 11.74 0.30
N LEU A 428 -11.85 12.43 -0.66
CA LEU A 428 -10.59 12.02 -1.28
C LEU A 428 -9.47 11.82 -0.25
N LEU A 429 -9.35 12.72 0.72
CA LEU A 429 -8.38 12.62 1.81
C LEU A 429 -8.67 11.45 2.74
N GLY A 430 -9.95 11.20 3.06
CA GLY A 430 -10.38 10.04 3.85
C GLY A 430 -10.03 8.72 3.15
N VAL A 431 -10.37 8.59 1.86
CA VAL A 431 -10.00 7.43 1.03
C VAL A 431 -8.48 7.29 0.96
N THR A 432 -7.74 8.39 0.80
CA THR A 432 -6.27 8.36 0.76
C THR A 432 -5.67 7.88 2.06
N GLY A 433 -6.13 8.36 3.22
CA GLY A 433 -5.60 7.93 4.51
C GLY A 433 -5.85 6.45 4.81
N PHE A 434 -7.00 5.91 4.37
CA PHE A 434 -7.25 4.47 4.45
C PHE A 434 -6.35 3.68 3.49
N LEU A 435 -6.22 4.15 2.24
CA LEU A 435 -5.41 3.50 1.21
C LEU A 435 -3.91 3.43 1.57
N VAL A 436 -3.37 4.43 2.27
CA VAL A 436 -1.95 4.47 2.70
C VAL A 436 -1.60 3.34 3.69
N ASN A 437 -2.59 2.87 4.45
CA ASN A 437 -2.41 1.84 5.48
C ASN A 437 -2.90 0.44 5.02
N GLN A 438 -3.19 0.28 3.72
CA GLN A 438 -3.65 -0.96 3.11
C GLN A 438 -2.58 -1.51 2.18
N SER A 439 -2.40 -2.83 2.21
CA SER A 439 -1.54 -3.54 1.27
C SER A 439 -1.99 -3.35 -0.18
N PRO A 440 -1.09 -3.02 -1.13
CA PRO A 440 -1.37 -3.05 -2.56
C PRO A 440 -1.67 -4.44 -3.14
N ARG A 441 -1.40 -5.51 -2.39
CA ARG A 441 -1.59 -6.90 -2.80
C ARG A 441 -2.68 -7.57 -1.96
N PRO A 442 -3.33 -8.63 -2.49
CA PRO A 442 -4.20 -9.48 -1.67
C PRO A 442 -3.43 -10.00 -0.45
N ALA A 443 -4.12 -10.19 0.67
CA ALA A 443 -3.52 -10.88 1.80
C ALA A 443 -2.94 -12.22 1.32
N PRO A 444 -1.71 -12.60 1.75
CA PRO A 444 -1.19 -13.92 1.46
C PRO A 444 -2.24 -14.96 1.85
N VAL A 445 -2.35 -15.99 1.03
CA VAL A 445 -3.19 -17.13 1.34
C VAL A 445 -2.60 -17.77 2.58
N THR A 446 -3.16 -17.50 3.75
CA THR A 446 -2.87 -18.27 4.95
C THR A 446 -3.43 -19.67 4.72
N VAL A 447 -2.52 -20.61 4.46
CA VAL A 447 -2.79 -22.02 4.69
C VAL A 447 -2.92 -22.13 6.21
N ALA A 448 -4.08 -22.56 6.70
CA ALA A 448 -4.27 -22.75 8.13
C ALA A 448 -3.19 -23.71 8.66
N PRO A 449 -2.49 -23.38 9.75
CA PRO A 449 -1.58 -24.33 10.38
C PRO A 449 -2.38 -25.57 10.77
N GLY A 450 -1.89 -26.76 10.41
CA GLY A 450 -2.62 -28.03 10.59
C GLY A 450 -3.31 -28.59 9.34
N ALA A 451 -3.02 -28.11 8.13
CA ALA A 451 -3.47 -28.71 6.87
C ALA A 451 -2.79 -30.08 6.57
N THR A 452 -2.80 -31.03 7.51
CA THR A 452 -2.38 -32.43 7.29
C THR A 452 -3.45 -33.18 6.52
N GLY A 453 -3.18 -33.51 5.25
CA GLY A 453 -4.10 -34.25 4.37
C GLY A 453 -4.09 -33.72 2.94
N VAL A 454 -2.88 -33.46 2.45
CA VAL A 454 -2.60 -33.30 1.03
C VAL A 454 -2.76 -34.67 0.40
N GLY A 455 -3.69 -34.81 -0.53
CA GLY A 455 -3.71 -35.98 -1.38
C GLY A 455 -2.73 -35.75 -2.54
N ALA A 456 -2.02 -36.79 -2.95
CA ALA A 456 -1.10 -36.73 -4.09
C ALA A 456 -1.42 -37.86 -5.06
N ALA A 457 -1.29 -37.57 -6.35
CA ALA A 457 -1.37 -38.57 -7.42
C ALA A 457 -0.51 -38.15 -8.62
N THR A 458 -0.30 -39.05 -9.57
CA THR A 458 0.50 -38.79 -10.77
C THR A 458 -0.38 -38.81 -12.03
N ALA A 459 -0.09 -37.91 -12.96
CA ALA A 459 -0.80 -37.71 -14.22
C ALA A 459 0.24 -37.68 -15.36
N GLY A 460 0.62 -38.86 -15.87
CA GLY A 460 1.79 -38.97 -16.74
C GLY A 460 3.07 -38.70 -15.94
N ASP A 461 3.93 -37.81 -16.45
CA ASP A 461 5.18 -37.38 -15.79
C ASP A 461 4.96 -36.24 -14.77
N LEU A 462 3.71 -35.76 -14.64
CA LEU A 462 3.35 -34.69 -13.72
C LEU A 462 2.82 -35.23 -12.40
N ARG A 463 3.13 -34.55 -11.31
CA ARG A 463 2.58 -34.82 -9.98
C ARG A 463 1.49 -33.82 -9.67
N VAL A 464 0.37 -34.30 -9.12
CA VAL A 464 -0.77 -33.47 -8.74
C VAL A 464 -0.99 -33.60 -7.24
N LEU A 465 -0.99 -32.46 -6.56
CA LEU A 465 -1.34 -32.32 -5.16
C LEU A 465 -2.71 -31.66 -5.05
N ALA A 466 -3.57 -32.16 -4.17
CA ALA A 466 -4.82 -31.50 -3.86
C ALA A 466 -5.02 -31.37 -2.35
N VAL A 467 -5.56 -30.23 -1.94
CA VAL A 467 -5.88 -29.92 -0.54
C VAL A 467 -7.28 -29.35 -0.49
N MET A 468 -8.09 -29.84 0.44
CA MET A 468 -9.37 -29.23 0.77
C MET A 468 -9.25 -28.59 2.16
N ASP A 469 -9.88 -27.44 2.36
CA ASP A 469 -9.89 -26.70 3.63
C ASP A 469 -11.28 -26.08 3.85
N PRO A 470 -11.97 -26.30 4.98
CA PRO A 470 -11.53 -26.95 6.23
C PRO A 470 -11.76 -28.48 6.34
N ARG A 471 -11.98 -29.20 5.22
CA ARG A 471 -12.24 -30.66 5.19
C ARG A 471 -13.39 -31.12 6.08
N ARG A 472 -14.49 -30.39 6.01
CA ARG A 472 -15.74 -30.76 6.69
C ARG A 472 -16.90 -30.66 5.75
N THR A 473 -18.08 -31.14 6.16
CA THR A 473 -19.28 -30.88 5.37
C THR A 473 -19.58 -29.38 5.30
N GLY A 474 -20.18 -28.96 4.20
CA GLY A 474 -20.44 -27.55 3.89
C GLY A 474 -19.38 -26.93 2.98
N SER A 475 -19.18 -25.62 3.11
CA SER A 475 -18.29 -24.86 2.23
C SER A 475 -16.82 -25.19 2.50
N ASN A 476 -16.09 -25.54 1.44
CA ASN A 476 -14.66 -25.78 1.44
C ASN A 476 -13.99 -25.02 0.29
N THR A 477 -12.71 -24.74 0.45
CA THR A 477 -11.79 -24.32 -0.60
C THR A 477 -10.99 -25.53 -1.03
N LEU A 478 -10.92 -25.79 -2.34
CA LEU A 478 -10.07 -26.81 -2.95
C LEU A 478 -8.88 -26.13 -3.59
N LEU A 479 -7.67 -26.51 -3.20
CA LEU A 479 -6.42 -26.14 -3.84
C LEU A 479 -5.90 -27.35 -4.63
N VAL A 480 -5.44 -27.12 -5.86
CA VAL A 480 -4.82 -28.13 -6.71
C VAL A 480 -3.51 -27.56 -7.22
N GLN A 481 -2.40 -28.26 -7.00
CA GLN A 481 -1.09 -27.90 -7.52
C GLN A 481 -0.60 -28.99 -8.48
N VAL A 482 -0.08 -28.56 -9.63
CA VAL A 482 0.56 -29.40 -10.63
C VAL A 482 2.05 -29.14 -10.56
N GLN A 483 2.83 -30.21 -10.48
CA GLN A 483 4.28 -30.21 -10.39
C GLN A 483 4.87 -31.09 -11.51
N ASP A 484 6.08 -30.77 -11.94
CA ASP A 484 6.85 -31.63 -12.83
C ASP A 484 7.55 -32.78 -12.06
N ALA A 485 8.35 -33.57 -12.77
CA ALA A 485 9.08 -34.69 -12.19
C ALA A 485 10.17 -34.27 -11.18
N ALA A 486 10.63 -33.02 -11.22
CA ALA A 486 11.56 -32.45 -10.25
C ALA A 486 10.84 -31.89 -9.00
N GLY A 487 9.50 -31.87 -9.00
CA GLY A 487 8.68 -31.30 -7.93
C GLY A 487 8.43 -29.80 -8.08
N GLU A 488 8.90 -29.19 -9.17
CA GLU A 488 8.72 -27.77 -9.44
C GLU A 488 7.29 -27.49 -9.96
N PRO A 489 6.65 -26.38 -9.58
CA PRO A 489 5.33 -26.04 -10.09
C PRO A 489 5.31 -25.93 -11.62
N TYR A 490 4.39 -26.65 -12.26
CA TYR A 490 4.24 -26.69 -13.70
C TYR A 490 2.93 -26.00 -14.12
N ASP A 491 3.03 -24.97 -14.95
CA ASP A 491 1.89 -24.25 -15.53
C ASP A 491 1.42 -24.91 -16.83
N PRO A 492 0.34 -25.72 -16.83
CA PRO A 492 -0.25 -26.21 -18.06
C PRO A 492 -0.79 -25.07 -18.94
N PRO A 493 -0.78 -25.23 -20.28
CA PRO A 493 -1.28 -24.23 -21.23
C PRO A 493 -2.74 -23.79 -21.02
N VAL A 494 -3.54 -24.65 -20.38
CA VAL A 494 -4.93 -24.38 -19.99
C VAL A 494 -5.11 -24.82 -18.55
N ASN A 495 -5.94 -24.08 -17.80
CA ASN A 495 -6.31 -24.46 -16.44
C ASN A 495 -6.80 -25.92 -16.39
N PRO A 496 -6.40 -26.70 -15.38
CA PRO A 496 -6.85 -28.06 -15.22
C PRO A 496 -8.35 -28.12 -14.99
N VAL A 497 -8.98 -29.16 -15.53
CA VAL A 497 -10.39 -29.47 -15.26
C VAL A 497 -10.43 -30.34 -14.02
N VAL A 498 -11.13 -29.86 -12.99
CA VAL A 498 -11.23 -30.56 -11.70
C VAL A 498 -12.65 -31.03 -11.50
N GLU A 499 -12.83 -32.31 -11.19
CA GLU A 499 -14.12 -32.91 -10.85
C GLU A 499 -14.06 -33.51 -9.45
N LEU A 500 -15.19 -33.49 -8.75
CA LEU A 500 -15.25 -33.97 -7.37
C LEU A 500 -16.39 -34.98 -7.19
N ARG A 501 -16.04 -36.19 -6.72
CA ARG A 501 -17.00 -37.28 -6.50
C ARG A 501 -16.75 -38.02 -5.19
N THR A 502 -17.77 -38.72 -4.70
CA THR A 502 -17.71 -39.64 -3.56
C THR A 502 -18.65 -40.82 -3.84
N GLU A 503 -18.61 -41.86 -3.02
CA GLU A 503 -19.40 -43.08 -3.22
C GLU A 503 -20.90 -42.77 -3.35
N GLY A 504 -21.44 -42.94 -4.56
CA GLY A 504 -22.85 -42.69 -4.88
C GLY A 504 -23.26 -41.22 -5.07
N LEU A 505 -22.30 -40.28 -5.15
CA LEU A 505 -22.59 -38.86 -5.39
C LEU A 505 -21.47 -38.16 -6.18
N ASP A 506 -21.85 -37.57 -7.31
CA ASP A 506 -20.96 -36.78 -8.17
C ASP A 506 -21.37 -35.30 -8.11
N ILE A 507 -20.45 -34.42 -7.72
CA ILE A 507 -20.66 -32.96 -7.69
C ILE A 507 -20.34 -32.35 -9.08
N GLY A 508 -19.66 -33.09 -9.95
CA GLY A 508 -19.25 -32.65 -11.27
C GLY A 508 -18.06 -31.69 -11.21
N THR A 509 -17.95 -30.85 -12.23
CA THR A 509 -16.81 -29.96 -12.42
C THR A 509 -16.78 -28.82 -11.40
N VAL A 510 -15.65 -28.67 -10.72
CA VAL A 510 -15.32 -27.54 -9.86
C VAL A 510 -14.56 -26.51 -10.69
N THR A 511 -15.08 -25.29 -10.78
CA THR A 511 -14.36 -24.18 -11.42
C THR A 511 -13.15 -23.81 -10.59
N VAL A 512 -11.96 -23.92 -11.18
CA VAL A 512 -10.70 -23.52 -10.56
C VAL A 512 -10.05 -22.34 -11.29
N THR A 513 -9.42 -21.46 -10.51
CA THR A 513 -8.70 -20.28 -11.00
C THR A 513 -7.24 -20.34 -10.59
N PRO A 514 -6.28 -19.99 -11.46
CA PRO A 514 -4.87 -19.95 -11.11
C PRO A 514 -4.62 -18.88 -10.04
N ILE A 515 -3.80 -19.20 -9.05
CA ILE A 515 -3.43 -18.29 -7.96
C ILE A 515 -1.91 -18.14 -7.79
N ALA A 516 -1.13 -19.11 -8.28
CA ALA A 516 0.32 -19.09 -8.37
C ALA A 516 0.75 -20.08 -9.48
N ALA A 517 2.05 -20.13 -9.80
CA ALA A 517 2.59 -21.09 -10.76
C ALA A 517 2.17 -22.52 -10.38
N GLY A 518 1.63 -23.24 -11.35
CA GLY A 518 1.08 -24.59 -11.24
C GLY A 518 -0.06 -24.75 -10.23
N THR A 519 -0.57 -23.67 -9.62
CA THR A 519 -1.45 -23.74 -8.44
C THR A 519 -2.79 -23.08 -8.70
N TYR A 520 -3.86 -23.84 -8.44
CA TYR A 520 -5.23 -23.50 -8.77
C TYR A 520 -6.13 -23.59 -7.53
N ARG A 521 -7.15 -22.72 -7.48
CA ARG A 521 -8.13 -22.65 -6.39
C ARG A 521 -9.56 -22.77 -6.91
N GLY A 522 -10.37 -23.62 -6.29
CA GLY A 522 -11.81 -23.70 -6.48
C GLY A 522 -12.57 -23.60 -5.15
N LYS A 523 -13.83 -23.16 -5.21
CA LYS A 523 -14.75 -23.24 -4.07
C LYS A 523 -15.70 -24.42 -4.29
N VAL A 524 -15.91 -25.23 -3.27
CA VAL A 524 -16.76 -26.42 -3.36
C VAL A 524 -17.59 -26.60 -2.10
N VAL A 525 -18.82 -27.08 -2.26
CA VAL A 525 -19.70 -27.40 -1.12
C VAL A 525 -19.81 -28.92 -1.03
N VAL A 526 -19.36 -29.47 0.08
CA VAL A 526 -19.30 -30.92 0.31
C VAL A 526 -20.48 -31.34 1.18
N PRO A 527 -21.46 -32.10 0.67
CA PRO A 527 -22.72 -32.34 1.37
C PRO A 527 -22.67 -33.50 2.38
N ARG A 528 -21.61 -34.31 2.39
CA ARG A 528 -21.48 -35.47 3.28
C ARG A 528 -20.01 -35.75 3.65
N PRO A 529 -19.76 -36.29 4.86
CA PRO A 529 -18.43 -36.74 5.25
C PRO A 529 -18.07 -38.03 4.48
N GLY A 530 -16.79 -38.37 4.46
CA GLY A 530 -16.25 -39.57 3.84
C GLY A 530 -15.08 -39.28 2.90
N GLU A 531 -14.69 -40.29 2.14
CA GLU A 531 -13.65 -40.15 1.13
C GLU A 531 -14.19 -39.46 -0.11
N TRP A 532 -13.46 -38.45 -0.59
CA TRP A 532 -13.74 -37.70 -1.79
C TRP A 532 -12.61 -37.88 -2.79
N GLU A 533 -12.97 -38.23 -4.01
CA GLU A 533 -12.08 -38.33 -5.16
C GLU A 533 -12.11 -37.01 -5.94
N VAL A 534 -10.96 -36.35 -5.97
CA VAL A 534 -10.68 -35.16 -6.78
C VAL A 534 -10.03 -35.64 -8.07
N GLN A 535 -10.79 -35.72 -9.15
CA GLN A 535 -10.23 -36.04 -10.47
C GLN A 535 -9.70 -34.76 -11.11
N VAL A 536 -8.44 -34.78 -11.55
CA VAL A 536 -7.77 -33.63 -12.17
C VAL A 536 -7.32 -34.04 -13.57
N SER A 537 -7.82 -33.32 -14.57
CA SER A 537 -7.44 -33.50 -15.97
C SER A 537 -6.58 -32.32 -16.41
N ILE A 538 -5.37 -32.61 -16.89
CA ILE A 538 -4.39 -31.60 -17.28
C ILE A 538 -4.26 -31.61 -18.80
N ALA A 539 -4.52 -30.50 -19.46
CA ALA A 539 -4.40 -30.40 -20.92
C ALA A 539 -2.99 -29.91 -21.30
N LEU A 540 -2.12 -30.83 -21.70
CA LEU A 540 -0.76 -30.51 -22.16
C LEU A 540 -0.73 -30.15 -23.64
N SER A 541 -1.59 -30.79 -24.43
CA SER A 541 -1.82 -30.44 -25.83
C SER A 541 -3.21 -30.87 -26.28
N ARG A 542 -3.60 -30.53 -27.51
CA ARG A 542 -4.86 -31.01 -28.12
C ARG A 542 -4.97 -32.53 -28.24
N PHE A 543 -3.86 -33.26 -28.07
CA PHE A 543 -3.80 -34.73 -28.18
C PHE A 543 -3.37 -35.41 -26.88
N GLU A 544 -3.02 -34.64 -25.84
CA GLU A 544 -2.44 -35.14 -24.60
C GLU A 544 -3.13 -34.49 -23.40
N ASN A 545 -3.94 -35.30 -22.71
CA ASN A 545 -4.73 -34.88 -21.55
C ASN A 545 -4.61 -35.93 -20.43
N PRO A 546 -3.47 -36.04 -19.75
CA PRO A 546 -3.34 -36.95 -18.62
C PRO A 546 -4.35 -36.61 -17.53
N VAL A 547 -4.93 -37.65 -16.94
CA VAL A 547 -5.95 -37.53 -15.89
C VAL A 547 -5.49 -38.34 -14.68
N THR A 548 -5.66 -37.77 -13.50
CA THR A 548 -5.36 -38.45 -12.24
C THR A 548 -6.44 -38.23 -11.21
N THR A 549 -6.43 -39.02 -10.14
CA THR A 549 -7.42 -38.93 -9.06
C THR A 549 -6.70 -38.85 -7.72
N VAL A 550 -6.98 -37.78 -6.99
CA VAL A 550 -6.45 -37.52 -5.66
C VAL A 550 -7.56 -37.81 -4.64
N ARG A 551 -7.26 -38.62 -3.61
CA ARG A 551 -8.22 -38.97 -2.56
C ARG A 551 -8.02 -38.09 -1.33
N LEU A 552 -9.11 -37.49 -0.85
CA LEU A 552 -9.16 -36.62 0.32
C LEU A 552 -10.20 -37.14 1.31
N GLN A 553 -9.89 -37.12 2.59
CA GLN A 553 -10.86 -37.45 3.65
C GLN A 553 -11.54 -36.18 4.16
N VAL A 554 -12.88 -36.21 4.20
CA VAL A 554 -13.71 -35.10 4.70
C VAL A 554 -14.46 -35.54 5.95
N SER A 555 -14.29 -34.78 7.03
CA SER A 555 -14.96 -34.98 8.31
C SER A 555 -16.37 -34.38 8.33
N ARG A 556 -17.12 -34.57 9.43
CA ARG A 556 -18.47 -34.00 9.57
C ARG A 556 -18.43 -32.48 9.67
#